data_AF-A0A2A7MMX7-F1
#
_entry.id   AF-A0A2A7MMX7-F1
#
_cell.length_a   1.000
_cell.length_b   1.000
_cell.length_c   1.000
_cell.angle_alpha   90.00
_cell.angle_beta   90.00
_cell.angle_gamma   90.00
#
_symmetry.space_group_name_H-M   'P 1'
#
loop_
_entity.id
_entity.type
_entity.pdbx_description
1 polymer ?
#
loop_
_entity_poly.entity_id
_entity_poly.type
_entity_poly.pdbx_seq_one_letter_code
_entity_poly.pdbx_strand_id
1 'polypeptide(L)'
;MAFREVSVNEIREVLRVWLGVAGLPAPGYRTIAAYCGLDRKTVRRYVEAAQAAGLRRDDDLGAVDDALIGMVADAVRPVRPDGHGAAWEQLLGFEEQITAWVAGTGGQRPLTVTKIHTLLARQGCVVPYRTLHRFASERCGFGRKDLTVRVADGDPGVECQVDFGYLGMLT
;
A
#
# COMPACT_ATOMS: atom_id res chain seq x y z
N MET A 1 -0.89 -23.57 -0.18
CA MET A 1 -0.36 -23.26 -1.53
C MET A 1 0.44 -21.98 -1.43
N ALA A 2 1.59 -21.93 -2.09
CA ALA A 2 2.32 -20.68 -2.30
C ALA A 2 1.47 -19.70 -3.13
N PHE A 3 1.70 -18.41 -2.95
CA PHE A 3 1.03 -17.38 -3.75
C PHE A 3 1.41 -17.55 -5.23
N ARG A 4 0.40 -17.53 -6.11
CA ARG A 4 0.54 -17.55 -7.57
C ARG A 4 -0.28 -16.40 -8.13
N GLU A 5 0.32 -15.64 -9.03
CA GLU A 5 -0.37 -14.60 -9.77
C GLU A 5 -1.33 -15.21 -10.80
N VAL A 6 -2.49 -14.59 -10.95
CA VAL A 6 -3.51 -14.98 -11.94
C VAL A 6 -3.55 -13.88 -12.98
N SER A 7 -3.20 -14.23 -14.20
CA SER A 7 -3.21 -13.35 -15.36
C SER A 7 -4.62 -13.00 -15.81
N VAL A 8 -4.75 -11.89 -16.53
CA VAL A 8 -6.01 -11.45 -17.15
C VAL A 8 -6.64 -12.53 -18.03
N ASN A 9 -5.82 -13.29 -18.77
CA ASN A 9 -6.30 -14.38 -19.60
C ASN A 9 -6.87 -15.54 -18.77
N GLU A 10 -6.27 -15.86 -17.62
CA GLU A 10 -6.79 -16.88 -16.72
C GLU A 10 -8.11 -16.44 -16.06
N ILE A 11 -8.27 -15.14 -15.75
CA ILE A 11 -9.55 -14.59 -15.30
C ILE A 11 -10.61 -14.77 -16.37
N ARG A 12 -10.31 -14.38 -17.62
CA ARG A 12 -11.22 -14.54 -18.76
C ARG A 12 -11.62 -15.99 -18.95
N GLU A 13 -10.66 -16.91 -18.88
CA GLU A 13 -10.94 -18.34 -19.06
C GLU A 13 -11.80 -18.90 -17.93
N VAL A 14 -11.54 -18.51 -16.67
CA VAL A 14 -12.41 -18.87 -15.54
C VAL A 14 -13.85 -18.43 -15.78
N LEU A 15 -14.06 -17.18 -16.22
CA LEU A 15 -15.41 -16.64 -16.45
C LEU A 15 -16.08 -17.27 -17.67
N ARG A 16 -15.34 -17.51 -18.76
CA ARG A 16 -15.81 -18.23 -19.94
C ARG A 16 -16.27 -19.65 -19.58
N VAL A 17 -15.44 -20.42 -18.89
CA VAL A 17 -15.77 -21.78 -18.48
C VAL A 17 -16.88 -21.75 -17.43
N TRP A 18 -16.91 -20.73 -16.57
CA TRP A 18 -18.02 -20.52 -15.67
C TRP A 18 -19.31 -20.33 -16.46
N LEU A 19 -19.44 -19.39 -17.41
CA LEU A 19 -20.66 -19.25 -18.23
C LEU A 19 -21.06 -20.58 -18.90
N GLY A 20 -20.07 -21.36 -19.32
CA GLY A 20 -20.27 -22.70 -19.87
C GLY A 20 -20.71 -22.63 -21.33
N VAL A 21 -21.32 -23.71 -21.81
CA VAL A 21 -21.80 -23.81 -23.20
C VAL A 21 -23.31 -24.00 -23.16
N ALA A 22 -24.02 -23.26 -24.01
CA ALA A 22 -25.47 -23.38 -24.13
C ALA A 22 -25.88 -24.84 -24.37
N GLY A 23 -26.81 -25.35 -23.56
CA GLY A 23 -27.30 -26.72 -23.65
C GLY A 23 -26.47 -27.77 -22.90
N LEU A 24 -25.35 -27.42 -22.26
CA LEU A 24 -24.61 -28.30 -21.36
C LEU A 24 -24.82 -27.92 -19.88
N PRO A 25 -24.73 -28.89 -18.95
CA PRO A 25 -24.77 -28.59 -17.53
C PRO A 25 -23.66 -27.62 -17.10
N ALA A 26 -24.02 -26.71 -16.21
CA ALA A 26 -23.10 -25.76 -15.60
C ALA A 26 -21.94 -26.47 -14.89
N PRO A 27 -20.66 -26.20 -15.22
CA PRO A 27 -19.54 -26.78 -14.49
C PRO A 27 -19.45 -26.21 -13.07
N GLY A 28 -19.21 -27.09 -12.10
CA GLY A 28 -18.93 -26.67 -10.73
C GLY A 28 -17.51 -26.11 -10.56
N TYR A 29 -17.26 -25.36 -9.48
CA TYR A 29 -15.95 -24.73 -9.24
C TYR A 29 -14.76 -25.70 -9.22
N ARG A 30 -14.95 -26.97 -8.86
CA ARG A 30 -13.88 -27.98 -8.93
C ARG A 30 -13.49 -28.33 -10.37
N THR A 31 -14.47 -28.44 -11.25
CA THR A 31 -14.26 -28.71 -12.68
C THR A 31 -13.55 -27.53 -13.34
N ILE A 32 -14.01 -26.31 -13.05
CA ILE A 32 -13.39 -25.07 -13.56
C ILE A 32 -11.95 -24.96 -13.06
N ALA A 33 -11.71 -25.22 -11.77
CA ALA A 33 -10.38 -25.21 -11.16
C ALA A 33 -9.43 -26.21 -11.84
N ALA A 34 -9.89 -27.43 -12.09
CA ALA A 34 -9.11 -28.44 -12.78
C ALA A 34 -8.78 -28.03 -14.22
N TYR A 35 -9.75 -27.44 -14.94
CA TYR A 35 -9.58 -26.99 -16.32
C TYR A 35 -8.62 -25.79 -16.43
N CYS A 36 -8.75 -24.80 -15.53
CA CYS A 36 -7.95 -23.57 -15.55
C CYS A 36 -6.60 -23.73 -14.81
N GLY A 37 -6.35 -24.85 -14.13
CA GLY A 37 -5.14 -25.06 -13.33
C GLY A 37 -5.04 -24.11 -12.12
N LEU A 38 -6.17 -23.77 -11.50
CA LEU A 38 -6.28 -22.85 -10.36
C LEU A 38 -6.85 -23.55 -9.11
N ASP A 39 -6.64 -22.97 -7.92
CA ASP A 39 -7.31 -23.45 -6.71
C ASP A 39 -8.82 -23.14 -6.74
N ARG A 40 -9.65 -24.04 -6.20
CA ARG A 40 -11.11 -23.87 -6.12
C ARG A 40 -11.53 -22.57 -5.42
N LYS A 41 -10.79 -22.13 -4.39
CA LYS A 41 -11.09 -20.88 -3.68
C LYS A 41 -10.76 -19.66 -4.54
N THR A 42 -9.73 -19.75 -5.38
CA THR A 42 -9.37 -18.71 -6.36
C THR A 42 -10.48 -18.58 -7.40
N VAL A 43 -10.90 -19.68 -8.02
CA VAL A 43 -12.03 -19.69 -8.97
C VAL A 43 -13.28 -19.08 -8.33
N ARG A 44 -13.65 -19.53 -7.14
CA ARG A 44 -14.80 -18.98 -6.40
C ARG A 44 -14.69 -17.47 -6.21
N ARG A 45 -13.52 -16.98 -5.78
CA ARG A 45 -13.28 -15.56 -5.53
C ARG A 45 -13.45 -14.71 -6.80
N TYR A 46 -12.94 -15.17 -7.93
CA TYR A 46 -13.09 -14.47 -9.22
C TYR A 46 -14.53 -14.48 -9.71
N VAL A 47 -15.25 -15.59 -9.57
CA VAL A 47 -16.67 -15.67 -9.93
C VAL A 47 -17.53 -14.77 -9.06
N GLU A 48 -17.33 -14.78 -7.74
CA GLU A 48 -18.08 -13.91 -6.81
C GLU A 48 -17.84 -12.42 -7.12
N ALA A 49 -16.60 -12.05 -7.47
CA ALA A 49 -16.28 -10.69 -7.92
C ALA A 49 -16.98 -10.33 -9.24
N ALA A 50 -17.03 -11.25 -10.21
CA ALA A 50 -17.73 -11.03 -11.47
C ALA A 50 -19.24 -10.89 -11.27
N GLN A 51 -19.84 -11.71 -10.40
CA GLN A 51 -21.24 -11.58 -10.03
C GLN A 51 -21.54 -10.26 -9.34
N ALA A 52 -20.65 -9.78 -8.47
CA ALA A 52 -20.77 -8.47 -7.84
C ALA A 52 -20.63 -7.31 -8.85
N ALA A 53 -19.87 -7.51 -9.93
CA ALA A 53 -19.76 -6.59 -11.05
C ALA A 53 -20.91 -6.69 -12.07
N GLY A 54 -21.87 -7.60 -11.85
CA GLY A 54 -23.10 -7.71 -12.64
C GLY A 54 -23.17 -8.89 -13.59
N LEU A 55 -22.12 -9.71 -13.71
CA LEU A 55 -22.14 -10.90 -14.56
C LEU A 55 -23.13 -11.93 -14.04
N ARG A 56 -24.07 -12.32 -14.89
CA ARG A 56 -25.10 -13.32 -14.62
C ARG A 56 -24.75 -14.62 -15.32
N ARG A 57 -25.43 -15.68 -14.90
CA ARG A 57 -25.13 -17.04 -15.35
C ARG A 57 -25.61 -17.30 -16.80
N ASP A 58 -26.63 -16.59 -17.19
CA ASP A 58 -27.36 -16.62 -18.45
C ASP A 58 -26.81 -15.64 -19.49
N ASP A 59 -25.79 -14.85 -19.12
CA ASP A 59 -25.11 -13.94 -20.03
C ASP A 59 -24.33 -14.70 -21.11
N ASP A 60 -24.13 -14.05 -22.25
CA ASP A 60 -23.28 -14.57 -23.31
C ASP A 60 -21.79 -14.29 -23.05
N LEU A 61 -20.92 -14.84 -23.90
CA LEU A 61 -19.48 -14.59 -23.82
C LEU A 61 -19.10 -13.13 -24.10
N GLY A 62 -19.98 -12.35 -24.73
CA GLY A 62 -19.79 -10.92 -24.97
C GLY A 62 -19.84 -10.10 -23.69
N ALA A 63 -20.54 -10.56 -22.65
CA ALA A 63 -20.53 -9.94 -21.32
C ALA A 63 -19.16 -10.03 -20.62
N VAL A 64 -18.28 -10.95 -21.03
CA VAL A 64 -16.91 -11.08 -20.50
C VAL A 64 -15.95 -10.20 -21.30
N ASP A 65 -16.21 -8.90 -21.28
CA ASP A 65 -15.39 -7.89 -21.93
C ASP A 65 -14.21 -7.42 -21.06
N ASP A 66 -13.34 -6.58 -21.64
CA ASP A 66 -12.16 -6.05 -20.95
C ASP A 66 -12.53 -5.18 -19.73
N ALA A 67 -13.69 -4.51 -19.77
CA ALA A 67 -14.17 -3.66 -18.70
C ALA A 67 -14.59 -4.49 -17.47
N LEU A 68 -15.38 -5.55 -17.67
CA LEU A 68 -15.74 -6.50 -16.61
C LEU A 68 -14.50 -7.16 -16.02
N ILE A 69 -13.59 -7.63 -16.88
CA ILE A 69 -12.35 -8.26 -16.43
C ILE A 69 -11.51 -7.30 -15.59
N GLY A 70 -11.43 -6.02 -15.97
CA GLY A 70 -10.78 -4.97 -15.19
C GLY A 70 -11.40 -4.82 -13.79
N MET A 71 -12.73 -4.68 -13.72
CA MET A 71 -13.45 -4.56 -12.44
C MET A 71 -13.21 -5.78 -11.54
N VAL A 72 -13.22 -6.98 -12.11
CA VAL A 72 -12.96 -8.23 -11.39
C VAL A 72 -11.51 -8.28 -10.88
N ALA A 73 -10.53 -7.93 -11.73
CA ALA A 73 -9.13 -7.91 -11.36
C ALA A 73 -8.86 -6.92 -10.21
N ASP A 74 -9.46 -5.73 -10.27
CA ASP A 74 -9.34 -4.72 -9.22
C ASP A 74 -9.99 -5.16 -7.91
N ALA A 75 -11.18 -5.76 -7.95
CA ALA A 75 -11.86 -6.28 -6.77
C ALA A 75 -11.09 -7.42 -6.06
N VAL A 76 -10.38 -8.25 -6.83
CA VAL A 76 -9.63 -9.40 -6.32
C VAL A 76 -8.17 -9.05 -5.99
N ARG A 77 -7.68 -7.89 -6.40
CA ARG A 77 -6.29 -7.47 -6.22
C ARG A 77 -5.88 -7.59 -4.74
N PRO A 78 -4.86 -8.42 -4.41
CA PRO A 78 -4.45 -8.65 -3.02
C PRO A 78 -3.78 -7.41 -2.39
N VAL A 79 -3.32 -6.48 -3.21
CA VAL A 79 -2.61 -5.27 -2.80
C VAL A 79 -3.48 -4.06 -3.13
N ARG A 80 -3.83 -3.28 -2.11
CA ARG A 80 -4.42 -1.94 -2.30
C ARG A 80 -3.46 -1.13 -3.18
N PRO A 81 -3.94 -0.32 -4.14
CA PRO A 81 -3.10 0.36 -5.13
C PRO A 81 -1.86 1.04 -4.54
N ASP A 82 -1.99 1.62 -3.35
CA ASP A 82 -0.92 2.38 -2.69
C ASP A 82 -0.16 1.60 -1.61
N GLY A 83 -0.44 0.30 -1.42
CA GLY A 83 0.20 -0.51 -0.36
C GLY A 83 -0.13 -0.06 1.07
N HIS A 84 -1.13 0.81 1.22
CA HIS A 84 -1.49 1.47 2.45
C HIS A 84 -2.97 1.24 2.80
N GLY A 85 -3.32 1.28 4.08
CA GLY A 85 -4.72 1.09 4.54
C GLY A 85 -5.41 2.41 4.84
N ALA A 86 -6.71 2.38 5.15
CA ALA A 86 -7.52 3.56 5.44
C ALA A 86 -6.91 4.53 6.48
N ALA A 87 -6.21 4.01 7.50
CA ALA A 87 -5.52 4.85 8.47
C ALA A 87 -4.38 5.69 7.86
N TRP A 88 -3.71 5.20 6.83
CA TRP A 88 -2.70 5.95 6.09
C TRP A 88 -3.34 6.97 5.15
N GLU A 89 -4.44 6.61 4.49
CA GLU A 89 -5.21 7.55 3.65
C GLU A 89 -5.71 8.75 4.47
N GLN A 90 -6.16 8.51 5.71
CA GLN A 90 -6.52 9.60 6.62
C GLN A 90 -5.35 10.56 6.90
N LEU A 91 -4.11 10.06 6.98
CA LEU A 91 -2.92 10.87 7.24
C LEU A 91 -2.53 11.75 6.05
N LEU A 92 -2.86 11.36 4.82
CA LEU A 92 -2.57 12.18 3.62
C LEU A 92 -3.21 13.56 3.73
N GLY A 93 -4.42 13.65 4.31
CA GLY A 93 -5.10 14.94 4.55
C GLY A 93 -4.40 15.85 5.56
N PHE A 94 -3.42 15.35 6.31
CA PHE A 94 -2.65 16.09 7.31
C PHE A 94 -1.16 16.17 6.98
N GLU A 95 -0.73 15.76 5.78
CA GLU A 95 0.69 15.61 5.43
C GLU A 95 1.49 16.91 5.64
N GLU A 96 0.99 18.04 5.15
CA GLU A 96 1.65 19.34 5.32
C GLU A 96 1.77 19.74 6.80
N GLN A 97 0.71 19.53 7.57
CA GLN A 97 0.69 19.87 8.99
C GLN A 97 1.65 19.00 9.80
N ILE A 98 1.68 17.69 9.53
CA ILE A 98 2.61 16.75 10.16
C ILE A 98 4.05 17.15 9.79
N THR A 99 4.31 17.51 8.53
CA THR A 99 5.63 17.95 8.07
C THR A 99 6.09 19.22 8.78
N ALA A 100 5.21 20.22 8.93
CA ALA A 100 5.52 21.43 9.68
C ALA A 100 5.80 21.15 11.16
N TRP A 101 5.06 20.24 11.80
CA TRP A 101 5.31 19.83 13.18
C TRP A 101 6.62 19.04 13.34
N VAL A 102 6.98 18.21 12.35
CA VAL A 102 8.23 17.45 12.34
C VAL A 102 9.43 18.38 12.15
N ALA A 103 9.34 19.36 11.25
CA ALA A 103 10.42 20.31 11.00
C ALA A 103 10.57 21.36 12.11
N GLY A 104 9.46 21.72 12.77
CA GLY A 104 9.38 22.95 13.56
C GLY A 104 9.22 24.18 12.65
N THR A 105 8.71 25.27 13.20
CA THR A 105 8.50 26.54 12.46
C THR A 105 9.05 27.70 13.26
N GLY A 106 9.62 28.71 12.59
CA GLY A 106 10.40 29.83 13.14
C GLY A 106 10.07 30.26 14.58
N GLY A 107 10.75 29.65 15.55
CA GLY A 107 10.59 29.89 16.99
C GLY A 107 10.07 28.70 17.82
N GLN A 108 9.50 27.67 17.19
CA GLN A 108 8.98 26.46 17.82
C GLN A 108 9.84 25.25 17.50
N ARG A 109 10.17 24.47 18.54
CA ARG A 109 10.92 23.22 18.38
C ARG A 109 10.07 22.15 17.67
N PRO A 110 10.71 21.24 16.91
CA PRO A 110 10.09 20.02 16.40
C PRO A 110 9.26 19.27 17.45
N LEU A 111 8.12 18.74 17.05
CA LEU A 111 7.28 17.90 17.91
C LEU A 111 7.68 16.43 17.81
N THR A 112 7.53 15.70 18.92
CA THR A 112 7.63 14.24 18.93
C THR A 112 6.42 13.61 18.24
N VAL A 113 6.61 12.43 17.64
CA VAL A 113 5.51 11.67 17.01
C VAL A 113 4.38 11.39 18.01
N THR A 114 4.69 11.14 19.29
CA THR A 114 3.70 10.99 20.35
C THR A 114 2.83 12.22 20.54
N LYS A 115 3.43 13.42 20.46
CA LYS A 115 2.68 14.67 20.56
C LYS A 115 1.82 14.91 19.32
N ILE A 116 2.37 14.67 18.12
CA ILE A 116 1.64 14.74 16.86
C ILE A 116 0.42 13.82 16.89
N HIS A 117 0.59 12.58 17.36
CA HIS A 117 -0.49 11.60 17.51
C HIS A 117 -1.65 12.13 18.37
N THR A 118 -1.31 12.78 19.49
CA THR A 118 -2.31 13.40 20.38
C THR A 118 -3.03 14.57 19.72
N LEU A 119 -2.32 15.39 18.94
CA LEU A 119 -2.92 16.54 18.25
C LEU A 119 -3.83 16.10 17.10
N LEU A 120 -3.43 15.11 16.31
CA LEU A 120 -4.26 14.50 15.26
C LEU A 120 -5.53 13.90 15.83
N ALA A 121 -5.45 13.17 16.96
CA ALA A 121 -6.63 12.60 17.61
C ALA A 121 -7.64 13.69 18.04
N ARG A 122 -7.17 14.86 18.49
CA ARG A 122 -8.03 16.01 18.82
C ARG A 122 -8.72 16.63 17.60
N GLN A 123 -8.14 16.44 16.42
CA GLN A 123 -8.71 16.86 15.14
C GLN A 123 -9.55 15.74 14.47
N GLY A 124 -9.77 14.62 15.17
CA GLY A 124 -10.56 13.48 14.68
C GLY A 124 -9.78 12.47 13.84
N CYS A 125 -8.47 12.66 13.63
CA CYS A 125 -7.61 11.69 12.96
C CYS A 125 -7.06 10.68 13.98
N VAL A 126 -7.77 9.56 14.15
CA VAL A 126 -7.40 8.48 15.08
C VAL A 126 -6.81 7.31 14.31
N VAL A 127 -5.48 7.22 14.32
CA VAL A 127 -4.72 6.19 13.59
C VAL A 127 -3.80 5.42 14.53
N PRO A 128 -3.40 4.17 14.22
CA PRO A 128 -2.40 3.49 15.03
C PRO A 128 -1.06 4.25 15.05
N TYR A 129 -0.45 4.39 16.23
CA TYR A 129 0.84 5.09 16.39
C TYR A 129 1.92 4.61 15.42
N ARG A 130 2.02 3.29 15.20
CA ARG A 130 2.97 2.68 14.25
C ARG A 130 2.79 3.18 12.82
N THR A 131 1.55 3.42 12.40
CA THR A 131 1.21 3.92 11.07
C THR A 131 1.62 5.37 10.93
N LEU A 132 1.32 6.19 11.95
CA LEU A 132 1.77 7.59 11.99
C LEU A 132 3.29 7.70 12.00
N HIS A 133 3.99 6.89 12.81
CA HIS A 133 5.45 6.90 12.85
C HIS A 133 6.04 6.58 11.48
N ARG A 134 5.55 5.52 10.83
CA ARG A 134 6.00 5.16 9.48
C ARG A 134 5.73 6.28 8.49
N PHE A 135 4.53 6.86 8.52
CA PHE A 135 4.15 7.98 7.66
C PHE A 135 5.07 9.18 7.87
N ALA A 136 5.30 9.58 9.11
CA ALA A 136 6.14 10.71 9.45
C ALA A 136 7.60 10.51 8.97
N SER A 137 8.12 9.28 9.09
CA SER A 137 9.47 8.95 8.62
C SER A 137 9.57 8.92 7.09
N GLU A 138 8.60 8.30 6.41
CA GLU A 138 8.66 8.10 4.95
C GLU A 138 8.26 9.35 4.16
N ARG A 139 7.34 10.17 4.67
CA ARG A 139 6.73 11.30 3.95
C ARG A 139 7.12 12.66 4.52
N CYS A 140 7.24 12.77 5.84
CA CYS A 140 7.37 14.06 6.52
C CYS A 140 8.80 14.36 7.02
N GLY A 141 9.77 13.49 6.72
CA GLY A 141 11.19 13.70 7.08
C GLY A 141 11.55 13.40 8.53
N PHE A 142 10.70 12.74 9.30
CA PHE A 142 10.97 12.42 10.71
C PHE A 142 12.14 11.43 10.86
N GLY A 143 13.10 11.78 11.72
CA GLY A 143 14.28 10.94 11.99
C GLY A 143 15.37 11.02 10.92
N ARG A 144 15.20 11.87 9.89
CA ARG A 144 16.26 12.17 8.93
C ARG A 144 17.32 13.02 9.64
N LYS A 145 18.52 12.47 9.81
CA LYS A 145 19.68 13.23 10.29
C LYS A 145 20.22 14.08 9.15
N ASP A 146 20.68 15.29 9.45
CA ASP A 146 21.47 16.05 8.49
C ASP A 146 22.67 15.20 8.05
N LEU A 147 22.84 15.07 6.74
CA LEU A 147 23.97 14.36 6.16
C LEU A 147 25.23 15.13 6.54
N THR A 148 26.11 14.53 7.33
CA THR A 148 27.43 15.08 7.59
C THR A 148 28.24 15.00 6.30
N VAL A 149 28.60 16.15 5.73
CA VAL A 149 29.55 16.22 4.62
C VAL A 149 30.97 16.21 5.17
N ARG A 150 31.92 15.63 4.42
CA ARG A 150 33.34 15.76 4.78
C ARG A 150 33.75 17.22 4.59
N VAL A 151 34.22 17.84 5.67
CA VAL A 151 34.95 19.11 5.59
C VAL A 151 36.32 18.77 4.98
N ALA A 152 36.73 19.52 3.96
CA ALA A 152 38.08 19.37 3.42
C ALA A 152 39.09 19.90 4.45
N ASP A 153 40.19 19.17 4.65
CA ASP A 153 41.27 19.66 5.49
C ASP A 153 41.86 20.93 4.87
N GLY A 154 42.16 21.92 5.71
CA GLY A 154 42.85 23.15 5.28
C GLY A 154 44.29 22.88 4.84
N ASP A 155 44.88 23.84 4.13
CA ASP A 155 46.28 23.75 3.72
C ASP A 155 47.22 23.62 4.94
N PRO A 156 48.31 22.84 4.84
CA PRO A 156 49.25 22.65 5.95
C PRO A 156 49.77 23.98 6.52
N GLY A 157 49.58 24.18 7.82
CA GLY A 157 50.09 25.35 8.55
C GLY A 157 49.20 26.60 8.49
N VAL A 158 48.05 26.55 7.81
CA VAL A 158 47.10 27.68 7.74
C VAL A 158 46.13 27.68 8.91
N GLU A 159 45.70 26.51 9.38
CA GLU A 159 44.73 26.38 10.47
C GLU A 159 45.21 25.37 11.53
N CYS A 160 44.95 25.67 12.80
CA CYS A 160 45.16 24.74 13.92
C CYS A 160 43.78 24.34 14.46
N GLN A 161 43.35 23.10 14.20
CA GLN A 161 42.10 22.57 14.75
C GLN A 161 42.37 21.98 16.13
N VAL A 162 41.69 22.53 17.14
CA VAL A 162 41.71 22.03 18.52
C VAL A 162 40.37 21.37 18.79
N ASP A 163 40.35 20.05 18.85
CA ASP A 163 39.17 19.30 19.28
C ASP A 163 39.12 19.25 20.81
N PHE A 164 38.02 19.71 21.41
CA PHE A 164 37.83 19.69 22.86
C PHE A 164 37.35 18.33 23.39
N GLY A 165 37.22 17.31 22.54
CA GLY A 165 37.07 15.92 22.97
C GLY A 165 35.82 15.68 23.82
N TYR A 166 34.72 16.39 23.57
CA TYR A 166 33.44 16.08 24.20
C TYR A 166 32.91 14.76 23.62
N LEU A 167 33.29 13.66 24.25
CA LEU A 167 32.68 12.36 24.05
C LEU A 167 31.21 12.49 24.48
N GLY A 168 30.28 12.50 23.52
CA GLY A 168 28.85 12.54 23.80
C GLY A 168 28.42 11.39 24.72
N MET A 169 27.23 11.52 25.35
CA MET A 169 26.74 10.49 26.27
C MET A 169 26.54 9.15 25.54
N LEU A 170 27.14 8.10 26.08
CA LEU A 170 26.84 6.72 25.73
C LEU A 170 25.46 6.39 26.32
N THR A 171 24.46 6.23 25.46
CA THR A 171 23.13 5.70 25.81
C THR A 171 22.94 4.31 25.26
#